data_AF-A0A7J4F8T2-F1
#
_entry.id   AF-A0A7J4F8T2-F1
#
_cell.length_a   1.000
_cell.length_b   1.000
_cell.length_c   1.000
_cell.angle_alpha   90.00
_cell.angle_beta   90.00
_cell.angle_gamma   90.00
#
_symmetry.space_group_name_H-M   'P 1'
#
loop_
_entity.id
_entity.type
_entity.pdbx_description
1 polymer ?
#
loop_
_entity_poly.entity_id
_entity_poly.type
_entity_poly.pdbx_seq_one_letter_code
_entity_poly.pdbx_strand_id
1 'polypeptide(L)'
;MGRATEMVSPIEETEEQHDERMAWWREAKFGMFIHWGLYAVPAGVWKGACVPGIGEWIQQRARIPVEEYERLAERFNPVRFNAREWVRIAKEAGMRWIVITAKHHDGFCMFDTRLTDYNIVKATPFGRDPLEELAEACREEGIRLGFYYSQTLDWHHPDGMGNDWDYDPAGQDFTRYLRGYVKPQLRELLTNYGPVAVIWFDIGTPTPELARELKELVRELQPGAIVSGRIGGGGRWARGLGDYREMGDNEIPDRRVEGDWETPATINDTWGYKSYDHNWKSAGVLIQRLVDIVSKGGNYLLNVGPTAEGAIPEPCVRILKEVGGWLRVNGESIYGAAASPIEILPDAPYRCTAKPGRLYLHVLAWPWDGRLEVSGVKDEVRRAYLLADPDRGELEFEQEGEDVMISLPDKAPDPVDTVVVLEMGGG
;
A
#
# COMPACT_ATOMS: atom_id res chain seq x y z
N MET A 1 16.07 -48.46 -8.90
CA MET A 1 15.04 -47.65 -9.58
C MET A 1 14.24 -46.91 -8.52
N GLY A 2 14.78 -45.78 -8.06
CA GLY A 2 14.17 -45.00 -6.99
C GLY A 2 13.04 -44.15 -7.55
N ARG A 3 11.85 -44.27 -6.97
CA ARG A 3 10.81 -43.25 -7.10
C ARG A 3 11.41 -41.94 -6.59
N ALA A 4 11.48 -40.93 -7.44
CA ALA A 4 11.69 -39.56 -6.99
C ALA A 4 10.57 -39.24 -6.00
N THR A 5 10.92 -39.13 -4.74
CA THR A 5 10.06 -38.57 -3.71
C THR A 5 9.96 -37.09 -4.06
N GLU A 6 8.82 -36.64 -4.57
CA GLU A 6 8.50 -35.22 -4.55
C GLU A 6 8.61 -34.78 -3.09
N MET A 7 9.59 -33.92 -2.79
CA MET A 7 9.62 -33.22 -1.52
C MET A 7 8.47 -32.21 -1.55
N VAL A 8 7.31 -32.62 -1.05
CA VAL A 8 6.20 -31.72 -0.77
C VAL A 8 6.68 -30.76 0.31
N SER A 9 6.69 -29.45 0.00
CA SER A 9 7.06 -28.40 0.97
C SER A 9 6.05 -28.43 2.14
N PRO A 10 6.49 -28.41 3.40
CA PRO A 10 5.62 -28.59 4.58
C PRO A 10 4.66 -27.41 4.88
N ILE A 11 4.42 -26.50 3.94
CA ILE A 11 3.62 -25.28 4.13
C ILE A 11 2.68 -25.02 2.95
N GLU A 12 1.90 -26.03 2.52
CA GLU A 12 0.73 -25.77 1.68
C GLU A 12 -0.46 -25.40 2.57
N GLU A 13 -0.67 -24.09 2.71
CA GLU A 13 -1.85 -23.50 3.34
C GLU A 13 -3.11 -23.90 2.55
N THR A 14 -4.18 -24.33 3.23
CA THR A 14 -5.48 -24.56 2.58
C THR A 14 -6.13 -23.25 2.16
N GLU A 15 -7.10 -23.28 1.25
CA GLU A 15 -7.86 -22.08 0.87
C GLU A 15 -8.56 -21.42 2.07
N GLU A 16 -9.12 -22.22 2.98
CA GLU A 16 -9.74 -21.74 4.22
C GLU A 16 -8.74 -21.00 5.13
N GLN A 17 -7.54 -21.55 5.31
CA GLN A 17 -6.49 -20.91 6.12
C GLN A 17 -6.00 -19.60 5.47
N HIS A 18 -5.85 -19.59 4.14
CA HIS A 18 -5.52 -18.37 3.39
C HIS A 18 -6.59 -17.31 3.57
N ASP A 19 -7.87 -17.70 3.47
CA ASP A 19 -9.00 -16.81 3.64
C ASP A 19 -9.09 -16.23 5.06
N GLU A 20 -8.88 -17.05 6.09
CA GLU A 20 -8.83 -16.59 7.49
C GLU A 20 -7.70 -15.56 7.69
N ARG A 21 -6.52 -15.81 7.11
CA ARG A 21 -5.37 -14.90 7.20
C ARG A 21 -5.60 -13.60 6.44
N MET A 22 -6.23 -13.66 5.26
CA MET A 22 -6.50 -12.50 4.41
C MET A 22 -7.74 -11.70 4.87
N ALA A 23 -8.59 -12.25 5.73
CA ALA A 23 -9.86 -11.64 6.13
C ALA A 23 -9.71 -10.19 6.64
N TRP A 24 -8.75 -9.94 7.54
CA TRP A 24 -8.54 -8.58 8.05
C TRP A 24 -8.11 -7.60 6.96
N TRP A 25 -7.34 -8.08 5.98
CA TRP A 25 -6.79 -7.27 4.92
C TRP A 25 -7.87 -6.92 3.90
N ARG A 26 -8.75 -7.88 3.57
CA ARG A 26 -9.95 -7.65 2.75
C ARG A 26 -10.92 -6.67 3.42
N GLU A 27 -11.04 -6.68 4.74
CA GLU A 27 -11.84 -5.72 5.50
C GLU A 27 -11.22 -4.31 5.48
N ALA A 28 -9.89 -4.24 5.54
CA ALA A 28 -9.15 -3.02 5.82
C ALA A 28 -9.19 -1.96 4.71
N LYS A 29 -9.12 -2.39 3.43
CA LYS A 29 -9.17 -1.61 2.18
C LYS A 29 -8.16 -0.48 1.96
N PHE A 30 -7.76 0.24 2.99
CA PHE A 30 -6.92 1.44 2.87
C PHE A 30 -5.75 1.42 3.88
N GLY A 31 -4.53 1.57 3.36
CA GLY A 31 -3.28 1.53 4.12
C GLY A 31 -2.34 2.67 3.76
N MET A 32 -1.37 2.91 4.65
CA MET A 32 -0.29 3.87 4.45
C MET A 32 0.98 3.16 3.98
N PHE A 33 1.60 3.66 2.92
CA PHE A 33 2.98 3.36 2.59
C PHE A 33 3.89 4.48 3.10
N ILE A 34 5.07 4.15 3.59
CA ILE A 34 6.08 5.11 4.02
C ILE A 34 7.41 4.78 3.34
N HIS A 35 7.86 5.66 2.45
CA HIS A 35 9.21 5.62 1.88
C HIS A 35 10.10 6.65 2.57
N TRP A 36 10.94 6.14 3.47
CA TRP A 36 11.88 6.95 4.23
C TRP A 36 13.26 6.29 4.35
N GLY A 37 14.31 7.08 4.13
CA GLY A 37 15.70 6.64 4.08
C GLY A 37 16.64 7.78 3.71
N LEU A 38 17.92 7.47 3.45
CA LEU A 38 18.94 8.50 3.18
C LEU A 38 18.62 9.38 1.98
N TYR A 39 17.88 8.87 0.99
CA TYR A 39 17.40 9.66 -0.16
C TYR A 39 16.58 10.90 0.22
N ALA A 40 16.00 10.94 1.44
CA ALA A 40 15.32 12.13 1.94
C ALA A 40 16.28 13.29 2.26
N VAL A 41 17.57 13.03 2.47
CA VAL A 41 18.62 14.04 2.73
C VAL A 41 18.90 14.90 1.49
N PRO A 42 19.26 14.34 0.31
CA PRO A 42 19.44 15.13 -0.90
C PRO A 42 18.09 15.57 -1.51
N ALA A 43 16.98 14.90 -1.18
CA ALA A 43 15.62 15.28 -1.54
C ALA A 43 15.45 15.60 -3.05
N GLY A 44 16.04 14.77 -3.90
CA GLY A 44 16.04 14.91 -5.37
C GLY A 44 17.11 15.85 -5.94
N VAL A 45 17.95 16.49 -5.14
CA VAL A 45 19.02 17.38 -5.61
C VAL A 45 20.38 16.80 -5.29
N TRP A 46 21.24 16.65 -6.30
CA TRP A 46 22.62 16.21 -6.12
C TRP A 46 23.59 17.22 -6.73
N LYS A 47 24.60 17.65 -5.97
CA LYS A 47 25.63 18.63 -6.39
C LYS A 47 25.04 19.88 -7.08
N GLY A 48 23.92 20.39 -6.56
CA GLY A 48 23.24 21.60 -7.05
C GLY A 48 22.34 21.39 -8.26
N ALA A 49 22.17 20.16 -8.76
CA ALA A 49 21.30 19.83 -9.88
C ALA A 49 20.12 18.95 -9.45
N CYS A 50 18.94 19.23 -10.01
CA CYS A 50 17.77 18.37 -9.86
C CYS A 50 17.98 17.05 -10.61
N VAL A 51 17.76 15.93 -9.92
CA VAL A 51 17.87 14.59 -10.49
C VAL A 51 16.51 14.16 -11.06
N PRO A 52 16.45 13.67 -12.31
CA PRO A 52 15.19 13.24 -12.91
C PRO A 52 14.69 11.93 -12.30
N GLY A 53 13.37 11.71 -12.35
CA GLY A 53 12.72 10.52 -11.80
C GLY A 53 12.29 10.67 -10.34
N ILE A 54 11.97 9.54 -9.71
CA ILE A 54 11.51 9.42 -8.32
C ILE A 54 12.68 9.59 -7.33
N GLY A 55 12.40 10.15 -6.15
CA GLY A 55 13.39 10.67 -5.21
C GLY A 55 14.30 9.60 -4.61
N GLU A 56 13.75 8.42 -4.32
CA GLU A 56 14.46 7.28 -3.73
C GLU A 56 15.39 6.56 -4.71
N TRP A 57 15.32 6.87 -6.01
CA TRP A 57 16.23 6.36 -7.03
C TRP A 57 17.41 7.30 -7.32
N ILE A 58 17.57 8.37 -6.53
CA ILE A 58 18.60 9.40 -6.77
C ILE A 58 20.01 8.82 -6.87
N GLN A 59 20.38 7.83 -6.05
CA GLN A 59 21.70 7.18 -6.10
C GLN A 59 21.99 6.59 -7.48
N GLN A 60 21.07 5.77 -8.00
CA GLN A 60 21.20 5.13 -9.30
C GLN A 60 21.11 6.15 -10.46
N ARG A 61 20.17 7.09 -10.39
CA ARG A 61 19.93 8.06 -11.48
C ARG A 61 21.09 9.04 -11.67
N ALA A 62 21.72 9.45 -10.57
CA ALA A 62 22.89 10.32 -10.60
C ALA A 62 24.22 9.53 -10.56
N ARG A 63 24.17 8.19 -10.58
CA ARG A 63 25.34 7.28 -10.46
C ARG A 63 26.28 7.72 -9.34
N ILE A 64 25.71 7.91 -8.15
CA ILE A 64 26.43 8.38 -6.97
C ILE A 64 27.21 7.18 -6.41
N PRO A 65 28.56 7.24 -6.33
CA PRO A 65 29.36 6.15 -5.78
C PRO A 65 28.94 5.81 -4.35
N VAL A 66 29.01 4.52 -3.97
CA VAL A 66 28.67 4.06 -2.61
C VAL A 66 29.37 4.89 -1.53
N GLU A 67 30.69 5.09 -1.66
CA GLU A 67 31.49 5.86 -0.69
C GLU A 67 31.05 7.33 -0.55
N GLU A 68 30.43 7.90 -1.59
CA GLU A 68 29.91 9.27 -1.53
C GLU A 68 28.49 9.31 -0.93
N TYR A 69 27.67 8.33 -1.28
CA TYR A 69 26.28 8.24 -0.83
C TYR A 69 26.18 7.84 0.65
N GLU A 70 27.05 6.96 1.14
CA GLU A 70 27.00 6.49 2.53
C GLU A 70 27.23 7.63 3.54
N ARG A 71 28.01 8.65 3.16
CA ARG A 71 28.26 9.86 3.97
C ARG A 71 27.01 10.69 4.23
N LEU A 72 25.90 10.43 3.52
CA LEU A 72 24.60 11.03 3.85
C LEU A 72 24.14 10.65 5.26
N ALA A 73 24.52 9.46 5.76
CA ALA A 73 24.17 9.00 7.09
C ALA A 73 24.66 9.94 8.21
N GLU A 74 25.83 10.56 8.03
CA GLU A 74 26.39 11.54 8.98
C GLU A 74 25.50 12.78 9.16
N ARG A 75 24.65 13.08 8.16
CA ARG A 75 23.73 14.24 8.16
C ARG A 75 22.29 13.85 8.41
N PHE A 76 21.99 12.56 8.47
CA PHE A 76 20.63 12.08 8.68
C PHE A 76 20.30 12.07 10.17
N ASN A 77 19.73 13.17 10.66
CA ASN A 77 19.30 13.30 12.06
C ASN A 77 17.83 13.73 12.16
N PRO A 78 16.89 12.77 12.18
CA PRO A 78 15.45 13.02 12.24
C PRO A 78 14.92 13.63 13.55
N VAL A 79 15.30 14.86 13.87
CA VAL A 79 14.94 15.53 15.13
C VAL A 79 13.43 15.78 15.30
N ARG A 80 12.64 15.66 14.23
CA ARG A 80 11.17 15.80 14.24
C ARG A 80 10.45 14.46 14.07
N PHE A 81 11.16 13.33 14.03
CA PHE A 81 10.53 12.02 13.98
C PHE A 81 9.74 11.73 15.26
N ASN A 82 8.49 11.32 15.08
CA ASN A 82 7.61 10.86 16.14
C ASN A 82 6.69 9.76 15.61
N ALA A 83 6.96 8.52 16.02
CA ALA A 83 6.18 7.35 15.62
C ALA A 83 4.68 7.48 15.94
N ARG A 84 4.33 8.00 17.13
CA ARG A 84 2.93 8.20 17.54
C ARG A 84 2.22 9.22 16.66
N GLU A 85 2.94 10.27 16.23
CA GLU A 85 2.38 11.25 15.29
C GLU A 85 2.08 10.61 13.93
N TRP A 86 2.99 9.82 13.39
CA TRP A 86 2.79 9.13 12.11
C TRP A 86 1.60 8.17 12.18
N VAL A 87 1.52 7.35 13.24
CA VAL A 87 0.40 6.42 13.45
C VAL A 87 -0.92 7.18 13.63
N ARG A 88 -0.92 8.30 14.36
CA ARG A 88 -2.09 9.18 14.48
C ARG A 88 -2.52 9.72 13.12
N ILE A 89 -1.60 10.18 12.28
CA ILE A 89 -1.92 10.67 10.92
C ILE A 89 -2.59 9.56 10.11
N ALA A 90 -2.05 8.34 10.12
CA ALA A 90 -2.64 7.19 9.44
C ALA A 90 -4.05 6.89 9.96
N LYS A 91 -4.23 6.85 11.28
CA LYS A 91 -5.52 6.56 11.93
C LYS A 91 -6.56 7.64 11.65
N GLU A 92 -6.19 8.91 11.73
CA GLU A 92 -7.06 10.05 11.40
C GLU A 92 -7.48 10.02 9.93
N ALA A 93 -6.61 9.54 9.03
CA ALA A 93 -6.92 9.33 7.62
C ALA A 93 -7.83 8.13 7.34
N GLY A 94 -8.13 7.31 8.35
CA GLY A 94 -8.91 6.08 8.19
C GLY A 94 -8.09 4.88 7.67
N MET A 95 -6.77 4.96 7.64
CA MET A 95 -5.93 3.83 7.24
C MET A 95 -5.87 2.77 8.35
N ARG A 96 -5.78 1.49 7.96
CA ARG A 96 -5.86 0.34 8.89
C ARG A 96 -4.55 -0.41 9.07
N TRP A 97 -3.59 -0.19 8.17
CA TRP A 97 -2.24 -0.70 8.29
C TRP A 97 -1.21 0.29 7.73
N ILE A 98 0.04 0.11 8.13
CA ILE A 98 1.20 0.86 7.66
C ILE A 98 2.21 -0.14 7.10
N VAL A 99 2.82 0.17 5.97
CA VAL A 99 4.02 -0.50 5.44
C VAL A 99 5.13 0.55 5.37
N ILE A 100 6.27 0.30 6.02
CA ILE A 100 7.42 1.20 5.99
C ILE A 100 8.65 0.52 5.38
N THR A 101 9.44 1.28 4.61
CA THR A 101 10.71 0.82 4.06
C THR A 101 11.70 0.48 5.18
N ALA A 102 11.84 -0.81 5.51
CA ALA A 102 12.89 -1.29 6.40
C ALA A 102 14.27 -1.23 5.74
N LYS A 103 14.31 -1.49 4.43
CA LYS A 103 15.48 -1.28 3.57
C LYS A 103 15.02 -1.01 2.14
N HIS A 104 15.47 0.10 1.55
CA HIS A 104 15.24 0.40 0.13
C HIS A 104 16.44 -0.04 -0.73
N HIS A 105 16.40 0.24 -2.04
CA HIS A 105 17.47 -0.13 -2.97
C HIS A 105 18.83 0.47 -2.62
N ASP A 106 18.90 1.60 -1.91
CA ASP A 106 20.18 2.18 -1.47
C ASP A 106 20.89 1.36 -0.38
N GLY A 107 20.26 0.27 0.09
CA GLY A 107 20.83 -0.67 1.05
C GLY A 107 20.81 -0.18 2.50
N PHE A 108 20.38 1.06 2.75
CA PHE A 108 20.39 1.63 4.09
C PHE A 108 19.28 1.02 4.94
N CYS A 109 19.67 0.41 6.06
CA CYS A 109 18.72 -0.27 6.95
C CYS A 109 18.13 0.74 7.94
N MET A 110 16.80 0.86 7.94
CA MET A 110 16.06 1.74 8.84
C MET A 110 15.82 1.14 10.22
N PHE A 111 16.58 0.11 10.59
CA PHE A 111 16.47 -0.68 11.83
C PHE A 111 17.85 -1.16 12.31
N ASP A 112 18.00 -1.52 13.60
CA ASP A 112 19.28 -1.95 14.17
C ASP A 112 19.67 -3.38 13.79
N THR A 113 20.11 -3.57 12.55
CA THR A 113 20.64 -4.86 12.10
C THR A 113 22.05 -5.11 12.62
N ARG A 114 22.33 -6.37 12.97
CA ARG A 114 23.68 -6.82 13.35
C ARG A 114 24.58 -7.13 12.16
N LEU A 115 24.03 -7.11 10.95
CA LEU A 115 24.69 -7.61 9.73
C LEU A 115 25.53 -6.53 9.03
N THR A 116 25.26 -5.25 9.31
CA THR A 116 26.01 -4.10 8.78
C THR A 116 25.96 -2.93 9.76
N ASP A 117 26.97 -2.07 9.70
CA ASP A 117 26.94 -0.77 10.38
C ASP A 117 26.24 0.31 9.55
N TYR A 118 25.94 0.05 8.28
CA TYR A 118 25.17 0.92 7.39
C TYR A 118 23.67 0.86 7.71
N ASN A 119 23.32 1.33 8.91
CA ASN A 119 21.97 1.37 9.44
C ASN A 119 21.72 2.65 10.25
N ILE A 120 20.45 2.98 10.46
CA ILE A 120 20.05 4.23 11.09
C ILE A 120 20.56 4.40 12.53
N VAL A 121 20.73 3.32 13.29
CA VAL A 121 21.16 3.39 14.69
C VAL A 121 22.66 3.65 14.78
N LYS A 122 23.47 3.01 13.93
CA LYS A 122 24.93 3.02 14.03
C LYS A 122 25.60 4.07 13.14
N ALA A 123 25.08 4.31 11.94
CA ALA A 123 25.70 5.20 10.95
C ALA A 123 25.27 6.66 11.08
N THR A 124 24.31 6.99 11.96
CA THR A 124 23.70 8.33 12.01
C THR A 124 23.76 8.96 13.41
N PRO A 125 23.65 10.29 13.52
CA PRO A 125 23.49 10.97 14.81
C PRO A 125 22.15 10.67 15.53
N PHE A 126 21.19 10.03 14.85
CA PHE A 126 19.86 9.77 15.42
C PHE A 126 19.90 8.76 16.56
N GLY A 127 20.67 7.67 16.39
CA GLY A 127 20.93 6.66 17.42
C GLY A 127 19.71 5.90 17.97
N ARG A 128 18.55 5.98 17.29
CA ARG A 128 17.28 5.34 17.70
C ARG A 128 16.77 4.42 16.59
N ASP A 129 16.04 3.37 16.96
CA ASP A 129 15.38 2.47 16.02
C ASP A 129 13.94 2.95 15.73
N PRO A 130 13.67 3.56 14.57
CA PRO A 130 12.33 4.07 14.25
C PRO A 130 11.32 2.95 13.96
N LEU A 131 11.76 1.73 13.58
CA LEU A 131 10.84 0.63 13.35
C LEU A 131 10.34 0.04 14.66
N GLU A 132 11.19 -0.02 15.69
CA GLU A 132 10.78 -0.39 17.04
C GLU A 132 9.75 0.62 17.58
N GLU A 133 10.04 1.91 17.50
CA GLU A 133 9.12 2.96 17.94
C GLU A 133 7.77 2.94 17.19
N LEU A 134 7.79 2.66 15.88
CA LEU A 134 6.57 2.48 15.08
C LEU A 134 5.81 1.22 15.45
N ALA A 135 6.48 0.10 15.74
CA ALA A 135 5.83 -1.13 16.17
C ALA A 135 5.07 -0.92 17.49
N GLU A 136 5.68 -0.20 18.44
CA GLU A 136 5.03 0.17 19.69
C GLU A 136 3.81 1.07 19.48
N ALA A 137 3.96 2.15 18.71
CA ALA A 137 2.86 3.09 18.45
C ALA A 137 1.70 2.43 17.69
N CYS A 138 2.00 1.58 16.71
CA CYS A 138 0.99 0.80 15.98
C CYS A 138 0.21 -0.13 16.92
N ARG A 139 0.89 -0.84 17.82
CA ARG A 139 0.26 -1.74 18.79
C ARG A 139 -0.68 -1.00 19.73
N GLU A 140 -0.30 0.18 20.20
CA GLU A 140 -1.13 0.99 21.09
C GLU A 140 -2.39 1.54 20.40
N GLU A 141 -2.28 1.91 19.12
CA GLU A 141 -3.38 2.54 18.38
C GLU A 141 -4.25 1.55 17.61
N GLY A 142 -3.90 0.27 17.60
CA GLY A 142 -4.61 -0.79 16.87
C GLY A 142 -4.38 -0.75 15.36
N ILE A 143 -3.26 -0.20 14.92
CA ILE A 143 -2.84 -0.18 13.51
C ILE A 143 -1.90 -1.35 13.27
N ARG A 144 -2.12 -2.07 12.16
CA ARG A 144 -1.23 -3.18 11.76
C ARG A 144 0.04 -2.64 11.11
N LEU A 145 1.20 -3.18 11.49
CA LEU A 145 2.49 -2.78 10.93
C LEU A 145 3.05 -3.86 10.00
N GLY A 146 3.50 -3.45 8.83
CA GLY A 146 4.27 -4.25 7.89
C GLY A 146 5.56 -3.54 7.47
N PHE A 147 6.43 -4.30 6.80
CA PHE A 147 7.72 -3.83 6.34
C PHE A 147 7.87 -4.04 4.85
N TYR A 148 8.25 -2.98 4.15
CA TYR A 148 8.82 -3.09 2.82
C TYR A 148 10.28 -3.50 2.94
N TYR A 149 10.71 -4.42 2.08
CA TYR A 149 12.10 -4.85 2.04
C TYR A 149 12.57 -5.05 0.60
N SER A 150 13.59 -4.29 0.19
CA SER A 150 14.26 -4.53 -1.09
C SER A 150 15.22 -5.71 -1.01
N GLN A 151 14.73 -6.87 -1.42
CA GLN A 151 15.43 -8.14 -1.35
C GLN A 151 16.37 -8.38 -2.53
N THR A 152 16.11 -7.75 -3.68
CA THR A 152 16.86 -8.00 -4.92
C THR A 152 17.85 -6.88 -5.21
N LEU A 153 17.37 -5.63 -5.22
CA LEU A 153 18.23 -4.48 -5.42
C LEU A 153 18.84 -4.05 -4.08
N ASP A 154 20.15 -3.96 -4.07
CA ASP A 154 20.92 -3.40 -2.97
C ASP A 154 22.18 -2.79 -3.57
N TRP A 155 22.17 -1.46 -3.68
CA TRP A 155 23.21 -0.68 -4.32
C TRP A 155 24.42 -0.47 -3.40
N HIS A 156 24.37 -0.95 -2.16
CA HIS A 156 25.47 -0.89 -1.21
C HIS A 156 26.19 -2.24 -1.09
N HIS A 157 25.47 -3.36 -1.13
CA HIS A 157 26.09 -4.68 -0.99
C HIS A 157 26.75 -5.14 -2.32
N PRO A 158 28.03 -5.58 -2.33
CA PRO A 158 28.73 -5.93 -3.58
C PRO A 158 28.11 -7.12 -4.34
N ASP A 159 27.46 -8.03 -3.63
CA ASP A 159 26.68 -9.14 -4.23
C ASP A 159 25.19 -8.81 -4.48
N GLY A 160 24.75 -7.59 -4.13
CA GLY A 160 23.41 -7.08 -4.41
C GLY A 160 23.28 -6.62 -5.86
N MET A 161 22.08 -6.68 -6.44
CA MET A 161 21.88 -6.32 -7.85
C MET A 161 21.67 -4.81 -8.02
N GLY A 162 21.97 -4.32 -9.22
CA GLY A 162 21.51 -3.00 -9.69
C GLY A 162 22.49 -1.84 -9.50
N ASN A 163 23.70 -2.07 -9.00
CA ASN A 163 24.78 -1.09 -9.00
C ASN A 163 25.95 -1.55 -9.89
N ASP A 164 25.89 -1.17 -11.17
CA ASP A 164 26.92 -1.43 -12.18
C ASP A 164 27.97 -0.32 -12.30
N TRP A 165 27.85 0.75 -11.49
CA TRP A 165 28.77 1.88 -11.51
C TRP A 165 29.87 1.77 -10.45
N ASP A 166 29.65 1.01 -9.37
CA ASP A 166 30.66 0.70 -8.35
C ASP A 166 31.15 -0.76 -8.40
N TYR A 167 30.31 -1.71 -8.84
CA TYR A 167 30.62 -3.15 -8.81
C TYR A 167 30.58 -3.78 -10.20
N ASP A 168 31.42 -4.80 -10.41
CA ASP A 168 31.36 -5.64 -11.62
C ASP A 168 30.21 -6.66 -11.50
N PRO A 169 29.17 -6.59 -12.35
CA PRO A 169 28.06 -7.54 -12.31
C PRO A 169 28.49 -9.01 -12.48
N ALA A 170 29.62 -9.28 -13.14
CA ALA A 170 30.13 -10.64 -13.33
C ALA A 170 30.68 -11.25 -12.03
N GLY A 171 31.01 -10.43 -11.03
CA GLY A 171 31.55 -10.86 -9.74
C GLY A 171 30.49 -11.14 -8.67
N GLN A 172 29.21 -10.89 -8.96
CA GLN A 172 28.13 -10.94 -7.96
C GLN A 172 27.69 -12.38 -7.66
N ASP A 173 27.61 -12.73 -6.38
CA ASP A 173 26.96 -13.96 -5.92
C ASP A 173 25.66 -13.65 -5.17
N PHE A 174 24.57 -13.52 -5.96
CA PHE A 174 23.25 -13.21 -5.40
C PHE A 174 22.75 -14.27 -4.40
N THR A 175 23.14 -15.54 -4.57
CA THR A 175 22.71 -16.60 -3.63
C THR A 175 23.39 -16.43 -2.27
N ARG A 176 24.67 -16.06 -2.27
CA ARG A 176 25.40 -15.70 -1.04
C ARG A 176 24.79 -14.47 -0.37
N TYR A 177 24.48 -13.42 -1.13
CA TYR A 177 23.77 -12.24 -0.62
C TYR A 177 22.42 -12.60 0.01
N LEU A 178 21.58 -13.35 -0.71
CA LEU A 178 20.24 -13.66 -0.23
C LEU A 178 20.27 -14.50 1.05
N ARG A 179 21.11 -15.54 1.10
CA ARG A 179 21.16 -16.46 2.26
C ARG A 179 21.99 -15.92 3.42
N GLY A 180 23.03 -15.15 3.14
CA GLY A 180 23.96 -14.62 4.15
C GLY A 180 23.61 -13.23 4.69
N TYR A 181 22.77 -12.47 3.98
CA TYR A 181 22.44 -11.09 4.34
C TYR A 181 20.92 -10.86 4.39
N VAL A 182 20.19 -11.11 3.30
CA VAL A 182 18.73 -10.84 3.23
C VAL A 182 17.94 -11.71 4.21
N LYS A 183 18.10 -13.04 4.19
CA LYS A 183 17.36 -13.95 5.08
C LYS A 183 17.66 -13.68 6.56
N PRO A 184 18.92 -13.44 6.99
CA PRO A 184 19.21 -13.00 8.35
C PRO A 184 18.54 -11.67 8.74
N GLN A 185 18.57 -10.65 7.87
CA GLN A 185 17.89 -9.38 8.13
C GLN A 185 16.37 -9.52 8.22
N LEU A 186 15.77 -10.31 7.33
CA LEU A 186 14.35 -10.64 7.41
C LEU A 186 14.02 -11.37 8.71
N ARG A 187 14.89 -12.28 9.18
CA ARG A 187 14.70 -12.92 10.48
C ARG A 187 14.69 -11.89 11.61
N GLU A 188 15.59 -10.91 11.62
CA GLU A 188 15.58 -9.81 12.61
C GLU A 188 14.25 -9.03 12.56
N LEU A 189 13.78 -8.65 11.36
CA LEU A 189 12.51 -7.95 11.16
C LEU A 189 11.30 -8.78 11.63
N LEU A 190 11.32 -10.09 11.40
CA LEU A 190 10.22 -10.98 11.73
C LEU A 190 10.23 -11.45 13.19
N THR A 191 11.30 -11.22 13.97
CA THR A 191 11.37 -11.65 15.38
C THR A 191 11.46 -10.52 16.39
N ASN A 192 11.92 -9.33 15.99
CA ASN A 192 12.26 -8.27 16.96
C ASN A 192 11.15 -7.22 17.13
N TYR A 193 10.23 -7.10 16.17
CA TYR A 193 9.25 -5.98 16.10
C TYR A 193 7.81 -6.40 16.41
N GLY A 194 7.61 -7.58 17.01
CA GLY A 194 6.29 -8.12 17.32
C GLY A 194 5.56 -8.70 16.11
N PRO A 195 4.20 -8.74 16.12
CA PRO A 195 3.43 -9.28 15.00
C PRO A 195 3.61 -8.43 13.74
N VAL A 196 4.02 -9.08 12.65
CA VAL A 196 4.18 -8.43 11.35
C VAL A 196 2.97 -8.72 10.48
N ALA A 197 2.31 -7.67 10.00
CA ALA A 197 1.11 -7.78 9.20
C ALA A 197 1.40 -8.06 7.72
N VAL A 198 2.42 -7.40 7.15
CA VAL A 198 2.78 -7.52 5.73
C VAL A 198 4.30 -7.48 5.58
N ILE A 199 4.87 -8.37 4.78
CA ILE A 199 6.18 -8.18 4.16
C ILE A 199 5.97 -7.87 2.68
N TRP A 200 6.34 -6.64 2.32
CA TRP A 200 6.17 -6.11 0.98
C TRP A 200 7.53 -6.16 0.26
N PHE A 201 7.72 -7.17 -0.58
CA PHE A 201 8.94 -7.34 -1.38
C PHE A 201 8.87 -6.57 -2.69
N ASP A 202 10.02 -6.15 -3.24
CA ASP A 202 10.07 -5.33 -4.45
C ASP A 202 10.85 -5.94 -5.62
N ILE A 203 10.55 -5.52 -6.85
CA ILE A 203 11.12 -5.90 -8.17
C ILE A 203 10.97 -7.38 -8.56
N GLY A 204 10.93 -8.29 -7.60
CA GLY A 204 10.90 -9.73 -7.77
C GLY A 204 12.27 -10.37 -7.59
N THR A 205 12.28 -11.65 -7.23
CA THR A 205 13.50 -12.42 -6.98
C THR A 205 14.03 -13.04 -8.29
N PRO A 206 15.35 -13.18 -8.49
CA PRO A 206 15.92 -13.70 -9.73
C PRO A 206 15.44 -15.10 -10.14
N THR A 207 15.10 -15.95 -9.17
CA THR A 207 14.52 -17.27 -9.46
C THR A 207 13.30 -17.56 -8.58
N PRO A 208 12.34 -18.38 -9.06
CA PRO A 208 11.23 -18.84 -8.25
C PRO A 208 11.66 -19.58 -6.98
N GLU A 209 12.78 -20.30 -7.01
CA GLU A 209 13.29 -21.07 -5.87
C GLU A 209 13.70 -20.14 -4.72
N LEU A 210 14.43 -19.05 -5.03
CA LEU A 210 14.83 -18.08 -4.04
C LEU A 210 13.62 -17.28 -3.51
N ALA A 211 12.63 -16.98 -4.37
CA ALA A 211 11.37 -16.37 -3.92
C ALA A 211 10.60 -17.29 -2.95
N ARG A 212 10.56 -18.60 -3.21
CA ARG A 212 9.97 -19.59 -2.29
C ARG A 212 10.72 -19.62 -0.96
N GLU A 213 12.05 -19.63 -0.97
CA GLU A 213 12.83 -19.61 0.28
C GLU A 213 12.51 -18.40 1.17
N LEU A 214 12.27 -17.23 0.57
CA LEU A 214 11.87 -16.03 1.31
C LEU A 214 10.45 -16.15 1.86
N LYS A 215 9.49 -16.60 1.04
CA LYS A 215 8.10 -16.80 1.48
C LYS A 215 8.00 -17.83 2.60
N GLU A 216 8.71 -18.94 2.49
CA GLU A 216 8.77 -20.00 3.51
C GLU A 216 9.34 -19.45 4.83
N LEU A 217 10.39 -18.63 4.78
CA LEU A 217 10.93 -17.98 5.98
C LEU A 217 9.90 -17.05 6.65
N VAL A 218 9.16 -16.25 5.86
CA VAL A 218 8.09 -15.40 6.40
C VAL A 218 7.00 -16.26 7.05
N ARG A 219 6.57 -17.33 6.39
CA ARG A 219 5.55 -18.25 6.91
C ARG A 219 6.00 -18.99 8.18
N GLU A 220 7.25 -19.41 8.25
CA GLU A 220 7.84 -20.09 9.42
C GLU A 220 7.82 -19.18 10.66
N LEU A 221 8.22 -17.91 10.49
CA LEU A 221 8.41 -16.99 11.61
C LEU A 221 7.15 -16.20 11.98
N GLN A 222 6.33 -15.88 10.99
CA GLN A 222 5.12 -15.06 11.13
C GLN A 222 4.01 -15.67 10.25
N PRO A 223 3.37 -16.77 10.69
CA PRO A 223 2.37 -17.47 9.89
C PRO A 223 1.17 -16.57 9.49
N GLY A 224 0.85 -15.56 10.30
CA GLY A 224 -0.21 -14.58 10.00
C GLY A 224 0.20 -13.43 9.07
N ALA A 225 1.49 -13.27 8.74
CA ALA A 225 1.94 -12.17 7.87
C ALA A 225 1.45 -12.37 6.43
N ILE A 226 1.20 -11.28 5.72
CA ILE A 226 0.89 -11.30 4.28
C ILE A 226 2.17 -11.02 3.49
N VAL A 227 2.37 -11.68 2.36
CA VAL A 227 3.51 -11.49 1.44
C VAL A 227 2.99 -10.88 0.15
N SER A 228 3.56 -9.74 -0.27
CA SER A 228 3.13 -9.04 -1.48
C SER A 228 3.34 -9.84 -2.77
N GLY A 229 2.55 -9.50 -3.79
CA GLY A 229 2.52 -10.20 -5.08
C GLY A 229 3.82 -10.15 -5.89
N ARG A 230 4.64 -9.11 -5.67
CA ARG A 230 5.82 -8.79 -6.49
C ARG A 230 7.02 -9.72 -6.24
N ILE A 231 7.02 -10.57 -5.20
CA ILE A 231 8.17 -11.42 -4.82
C ILE A 231 8.64 -12.42 -5.92
N GLY A 232 7.76 -12.82 -6.84
CA GLY A 232 8.03 -13.81 -7.89
C GLY A 232 8.28 -13.21 -9.29
N GLY A 233 9.10 -13.88 -10.10
CA GLY A 233 9.53 -13.41 -11.44
C GLY A 233 8.49 -13.48 -12.58
N GLY A 234 7.19 -13.47 -12.29
CA GLY A 234 6.12 -13.62 -13.29
C GLY A 234 5.78 -12.35 -14.08
N GLY A 235 6.51 -11.25 -13.86
CA GLY A 235 6.17 -9.93 -14.38
C GLY A 235 5.07 -9.22 -13.58
N ARG A 236 4.89 -7.92 -13.83
CA ARG A 236 3.99 -7.00 -13.10
C ARG A 236 2.52 -7.46 -13.00
N TRP A 237 2.11 -8.43 -13.82
CA TRP A 237 0.72 -8.87 -13.98
C TRP A 237 0.43 -10.31 -13.56
N ALA A 238 1.46 -11.10 -13.26
CA ALA A 238 1.23 -12.46 -12.77
C ALA A 238 0.85 -12.44 -11.29
N ARG A 239 0.02 -13.39 -10.85
CA ARG A 239 -0.28 -13.62 -9.42
C ARG A 239 0.99 -13.89 -8.58
N GLY A 240 2.13 -14.16 -9.21
CA GLY A 240 3.41 -14.34 -8.54
C GLY A 240 3.36 -15.48 -7.53
N LEU A 241 4.24 -15.41 -6.53
CA LEU A 241 4.23 -16.31 -5.37
C LEU A 241 3.65 -15.65 -4.11
N GLY A 242 3.24 -14.38 -4.18
CA GLY A 242 2.62 -13.66 -3.06
C GLY A 242 1.22 -14.15 -2.73
N ASP A 243 0.60 -13.57 -1.71
CA ASP A 243 -0.76 -13.94 -1.29
C ASP A 243 -1.86 -13.19 -2.05
N TYR A 244 -1.51 -12.03 -2.62
CA TYR A 244 -2.37 -11.18 -3.42
C TYR A 244 -1.62 -10.71 -4.66
N ARG A 245 -2.35 -10.27 -5.70
CA ARG A 245 -1.77 -9.66 -6.89
C ARG A 245 -1.47 -8.19 -6.62
N GLU A 246 -0.32 -7.72 -7.06
CA GLU A 246 -0.02 -6.30 -7.02
C GLU A 246 -0.20 -5.68 -8.40
N MET A 247 -0.89 -4.55 -8.48
CA MET A 247 -1.00 -3.77 -9.71
C MET A 247 0.26 -2.94 -9.93
N GLY A 248 0.40 -2.36 -11.12
CA GLY A 248 1.45 -1.37 -11.35
C GLY A 248 1.32 -0.17 -10.41
N ASP A 249 2.45 0.51 -10.20
CA ASP A 249 2.51 1.75 -9.43
C ASP A 249 1.49 2.77 -9.95
N ASN A 250 0.61 3.25 -9.06
CA ASN A 250 -0.50 4.16 -9.35
C ASN A 250 -1.57 3.63 -10.32
N GLU A 251 -1.57 2.33 -10.62
CA GLU A 251 -2.43 1.73 -11.63
C GLU A 251 -3.73 1.19 -11.04
N ILE A 252 -4.85 1.55 -11.66
CA ILE A 252 -6.17 1.02 -11.32
C ILE A 252 -6.68 0.28 -12.56
N PRO A 253 -7.04 -1.01 -12.46
CA PRO A 253 -7.53 -1.76 -13.61
C PRO A 253 -8.83 -1.15 -14.15
N ASP A 254 -9.09 -1.28 -15.46
CA ASP A 254 -10.33 -0.75 -16.05
C ASP A 254 -11.59 -1.49 -15.60
N ARG A 255 -11.44 -2.77 -15.24
CA ARG A 255 -12.54 -3.66 -14.85
C ARG A 255 -12.27 -4.28 -13.48
N ARG A 256 -13.31 -4.89 -12.91
CA ARG A 256 -13.20 -5.76 -11.74
C ARG A 256 -12.13 -6.83 -11.97
N VAL A 257 -11.36 -7.11 -10.93
CA VAL A 257 -10.35 -8.17 -10.91
C VAL A 257 -10.78 -9.23 -9.91
N GLU A 258 -10.75 -10.49 -10.32
CA GLU A 258 -11.02 -11.62 -9.42
C GLU A 258 -9.81 -11.92 -8.52
N GLY A 259 -10.10 -12.22 -7.26
CA GLY A 259 -9.11 -12.49 -6.21
C GLY A 259 -8.54 -11.24 -5.55
N ASP A 260 -7.70 -11.44 -4.54
CA ASP A 260 -7.10 -10.34 -3.77
C ASP A 260 -6.08 -9.56 -4.61
N TRP A 261 -6.19 -8.24 -4.58
CA TRP A 261 -5.22 -7.36 -5.21
C TRP A 261 -5.06 -6.00 -4.54
N GLU A 262 -3.88 -5.40 -4.68
CA GLU A 262 -3.52 -4.09 -4.13
C GLU A 262 -2.97 -3.18 -5.22
N THR A 263 -3.25 -1.89 -5.14
CA THR A 263 -2.47 -0.88 -5.88
C THR A 263 -1.68 0.00 -4.91
N PRO A 264 -0.34 0.00 -5.02
CA PRO A 264 0.48 1.00 -4.35
C PRO A 264 0.43 2.31 -5.15
N ALA A 265 0.31 3.45 -4.48
CA ALA A 265 0.27 4.75 -5.17
C ALA A 265 0.95 5.87 -4.40
N THR A 266 1.33 6.91 -5.12
CA THR A 266 1.96 8.12 -4.57
C THR A 266 0.93 9.23 -4.37
N ILE A 267 1.04 9.96 -3.26
CA ILE A 267 0.22 11.16 -3.04
C ILE A 267 0.62 12.34 -3.95
N ASN A 268 1.88 12.40 -4.35
CA ASN A 268 2.45 13.29 -5.38
C ASN A 268 3.09 12.44 -6.51
N ASP A 269 4.20 12.87 -7.12
CA ASP A 269 4.83 12.19 -8.26
C ASP A 269 6.05 11.34 -7.85
N THR A 270 6.26 11.12 -6.54
CA THR A 270 7.42 10.39 -6.00
C THR A 270 7.05 9.53 -4.78
N TRP A 271 7.85 8.50 -4.49
CA TRP A 271 7.72 7.71 -3.26
C TRP A 271 8.51 8.35 -2.11
N GLY A 272 9.84 8.46 -2.28
CA GLY A 272 10.71 9.16 -1.33
C GLY A 272 10.56 10.68 -1.43
N TYR A 273 10.86 11.39 -0.33
CA TYR A 273 10.75 12.85 -0.28
C TYR A 273 11.59 13.54 -1.36
N LYS A 274 10.95 14.48 -2.07
CA LYS A 274 11.56 15.28 -3.12
C LYS A 274 11.21 16.75 -2.91
N SER A 275 12.21 17.58 -2.68
CA SER A 275 12.06 18.95 -2.17
C SER A 275 11.29 19.89 -3.11
N TYR A 276 11.29 19.59 -4.40
CA TYR A 276 10.65 20.39 -5.45
C TYR A 276 9.45 19.69 -6.12
N ASP A 277 9.00 18.55 -5.60
CA ASP A 277 7.73 17.94 -6.03
C ASP A 277 6.61 18.41 -5.10
N HIS A 278 5.75 19.29 -5.63
CA HIS A 278 4.57 19.80 -4.95
C HIS A 278 3.28 19.47 -5.71
N ASN A 279 3.31 18.50 -6.62
CA ASN A 279 2.13 18.07 -7.36
C ASN A 279 1.26 17.14 -6.51
N TRP A 280 0.81 17.64 -5.36
CA TRP A 280 0.00 16.90 -4.41
C TRP A 280 -1.40 16.65 -5.00
N LYS A 281 -1.81 15.39 -5.05
CA LYS A 281 -3.19 15.02 -5.39
C LYS A 281 -4.12 15.60 -4.33
N SER A 282 -5.26 16.14 -4.77
CA SER A 282 -6.29 16.64 -3.85
C SER A 282 -6.94 15.48 -3.09
N ALA A 283 -7.54 15.77 -1.93
CA ALA A 283 -8.30 14.78 -1.18
C ALA A 283 -9.40 14.14 -2.04
N GLY A 284 -10.07 14.93 -2.89
CA GLY A 284 -11.10 14.42 -3.80
C GLY A 284 -10.59 13.39 -4.79
N VAL A 285 -9.42 13.60 -5.40
CA VAL A 285 -8.80 12.60 -6.29
C VAL A 285 -8.48 11.31 -5.53
N LEU A 286 -8.00 11.42 -4.28
CA LEU A 286 -7.66 10.23 -3.48
C LEU A 286 -8.90 9.46 -3.03
N ILE A 287 -9.98 10.15 -2.66
CA ILE A 287 -11.28 9.55 -2.32
C ILE A 287 -11.82 8.79 -3.54
N GLN A 288 -11.90 9.44 -4.70
CA GLN A 288 -12.42 8.80 -5.91
C GLN A 288 -11.56 7.60 -6.35
N ARG A 289 -10.24 7.66 -6.18
CA ARG A 289 -9.35 6.52 -6.43
C ARG A 289 -9.62 5.37 -5.46
N LEU A 290 -9.72 5.64 -4.16
CA LEU A 290 -10.06 4.64 -3.15
C LEU A 290 -11.36 3.91 -3.52
N VAL A 291 -12.39 4.67 -3.87
CA VAL A 291 -13.69 4.14 -4.31
C VAL A 291 -13.56 3.29 -5.57
N ASP A 292 -12.87 3.78 -6.59
CA ASP A 292 -12.68 3.05 -7.85
C ASP A 292 -11.96 1.72 -7.60
N ILE A 293 -10.92 1.73 -6.75
CA ILE A 293 -10.17 0.52 -6.35
C ILE A 293 -11.07 -0.47 -5.61
N VAL A 294 -11.80 -0.03 -4.58
CA VAL A 294 -12.67 -0.91 -3.79
C VAL A 294 -13.82 -1.46 -4.63
N SER A 295 -14.40 -0.64 -5.52
CA SER A 295 -15.46 -1.07 -6.44
C SER A 295 -15.01 -2.19 -7.39
N LYS A 296 -13.70 -2.32 -7.61
CA LYS A 296 -13.07 -3.35 -8.44
C LYS A 296 -12.44 -4.49 -7.61
N GLY A 297 -12.65 -4.47 -6.29
CA GLY A 297 -12.25 -5.53 -5.35
C GLY A 297 -10.88 -5.36 -4.70
N GLY A 298 -10.22 -4.22 -4.91
CA GLY A 298 -8.84 -4.03 -4.48
C GLY A 298 -8.66 -3.30 -3.15
N ASN A 299 -7.40 -3.28 -2.71
CA ASN A 299 -6.90 -2.46 -1.62
C ASN A 299 -6.04 -1.31 -2.14
N TYR A 300 -6.05 -0.19 -1.42
CA TYR A 300 -5.28 1.00 -1.75
C TYR A 300 -4.18 1.23 -0.71
N LEU A 301 -2.92 1.20 -1.17
CA LEU A 301 -1.74 1.47 -0.33
C LEU A 301 -1.14 2.82 -0.74
N LEU A 302 -1.51 3.88 -0.01
CA LEU A 302 -1.17 5.26 -0.37
C LEU A 302 0.10 5.74 0.36
N ASN A 303 1.08 6.20 -0.40
CA ASN A 303 2.38 6.60 0.10
C ASN A 303 2.46 8.02 0.66
N VAL A 304 3.24 8.16 1.73
CA VAL A 304 3.88 9.40 2.17
C VAL A 304 5.40 9.26 2.12
N GLY A 305 6.10 10.34 1.75
CA GLY A 305 7.56 10.44 1.80
C GLY A 305 8.00 11.44 2.87
N PRO A 306 8.37 11.01 4.08
CA PRO A 306 8.82 11.90 5.15
C PRO A 306 10.13 12.61 4.79
N THR A 307 10.29 13.83 5.31
CA THR A 307 11.51 14.64 5.18
C THR A 307 12.71 14.01 5.90
N ALA A 308 13.93 14.49 5.63
CA ALA A 308 15.13 14.06 6.37
C ALA A 308 15.05 14.32 7.89
N GLU A 309 14.24 15.30 8.30
CA GLU A 309 14.01 15.61 9.72
C GLU A 309 13.00 14.65 10.38
N GLY A 310 12.35 13.75 9.63
CA GLY A 310 11.34 12.82 10.17
C GLY A 310 9.92 13.37 10.23
N ALA A 311 9.64 14.50 9.58
CA ALA A 311 8.28 15.02 9.45
C ALA A 311 7.63 14.53 8.14
N ILE A 312 6.39 14.02 8.23
CA ILE A 312 5.52 13.86 7.06
C ILE A 312 5.20 15.27 6.54
N PRO A 313 5.32 15.55 5.22
CA PRO A 313 5.05 16.88 4.68
C PRO A 313 3.65 17.38 5.03
N GLU A 314 3.55 18.62 5.49
CA GLU A 314 2.27 19.24 5.92
C GLU A 314 1.14 19.15 4.88
N PRO A 315 1.38 19.31 3.56
CA PRO A 315 0.33 19.08 2.56
C PRO A 315 -0.26 17.67 2.64
N CYS A 316 0.56 16.63 2.83
CA CYS A 316 0.09 15.26 3.00
C CYS A 316 -0.80 15.13 4.23
N VAL A 317 -0.39 15.70 5.36
CA VAL A 317 -1.17 15.64 6.62
C VAL A 317 -2.56 16.25 6.44
N ARG A 318 -2.65 17.44 5.82
CA ARG A 318 -3.94 18.10 5.56
C ARG A 318 -4.83 17.29 4.61
N ILE A 319 -4.26 16.82 3.49
CA ILE A 319 -4.99 16.04 2.50
C ILE A 319 -5.52 14.74 3.13
N LEU A 320 -4.68 14.03 3.88
CA LEU A 320 -5.07 12.79 4.57
C LEU A 320 -6.16 13.03 5.62
N LYS A 321 -6.11 14.16 6.33
CA LYS A 321 -7.17 14.56 7.27
C LYS A 321 -8.51 14.82 6.57
N GLU A 322 -8.52 15.40 5.38
CA GLU A 322 -9.72 15.59 4.57
C GLU A 322 -10.29 14.24 4.09
N VAL A 323 -9.43 13.33 3.60
CA VAL A 323 -9.82 11.94 3.24
C VAL A 323 -10.44 11.22 4.44
N GLY A 324 -9.80 11.32 5.61
CA GLY A 324 -10.33 10.77 6.86
C GLY A 324 -11.64 11.42 7.31
N GLY A 325 -11.86 12.70 6.99
CA GLY A 325 -13.13 13.38 7.18
C GLY A 325 -14.27 12.72 6.40
N TRP A 326 -14.05 12.43 5.13
CA TRP A 326 -15.01 11.72 4.29
C TRP A 326 -15.24 10.28 4.76
N LEU A 327 -14.17 9.54 5.10
CA LEU A 327 -14.27 8.15 5.58
C LEU A 327 -14.97 8.00 6.94
N ARG A 328 -14.98 9.03 7.80
CA ARG A 328 -15.78 9.02 9.04
C ARG A 328 -17.28 8.98 8.78
N VAL A 329 -17.72 9.54 7.65
CA VAL A 329 -19.13 9.58 7.24
C VAL A 329 -19.47 8.38 6.36
N ASN A 330 -18.63 8.10 5.36
CA ASN A 330 -18.93 7.14 4.30
C ASN A 330 -18.16 5.82 4.43
N GLY A 331 -17.38 5.62 5.49
CA GLY A 331 -16.50 4.45 5.64
C GLY A 331 -17.21 3.10 5.62
N GLU A 332 -18.52 3.07 5.93
CA GLU A 332 -19.33 1.85 5.81
C GLU A 332 -19.36 1.31 4.37
N SER A 333 -19.31 2.16 3.35
CA SER A 333 -19.28 1.73 1.95
C SER A 333 -17.90 1.30 1.47
N ILE A 334 -16.87 1.43 2.31
CA ILE A 334 -15.48 1.08 1.99
C ILE A 334 -15.04 -0.16 2.78
N TYR A 335 -14.97 -0.05 4.10
CA TYR A 335 -14.42 -1.12 4.94
C TYR A 335 -15.32 -2.36 4.87
N GLY A 336 -14.74 -3.51 4.53
CA GLY A 336 -15.48 -4.76 4.36
C GLY A 336 -16.35 -4.84 3.12
N ALA A 337 -16.34 -3.83 2.25
CA ALA A 337 -17.11 -3.87 1.01
C ALA A 337 -16.44 -4.80 -0.03
N ALA A 338 -17.26 -5.53 -0.77
CA ALA A 338 -16.87 -6.30 -1.93
C ALA A 338 -16.90 -5.43 -3.21
N ALA A 339 -16.30 -5.97 -4.27
CA ALA A 339 -16.41 -5.40 -5.61
C ALA A 339 -17.87 -5.27 -6.05
N SER A 340 -18.12 -4.34 -6.97
CA SER A 340 -19.43 -4.16 -7.60
C SER A 340 -19.94 -5.50 -8.18
N PRO A 341 -21.18 -5.91 -7.86
CA PRO A 341 -21.85 -7.02 -8.53
C PRO A 341 -22.39 -6.61 -9.91
N ILE A 342 -22.36 -5.30 -10.20
CA ILE A 342 -22.80 -4.68 -11.46
C ILE A 342 -21.57 -4.30 -12.28
N GLU A 343 -21.58 -4.59 -13.57
CA GLU A 343 -20.55 -4.09 -14.47
C GLU A 343 -20.80 -2.61 -14.76
N ILE A 344 -19.89 -1.75 -14.30
CA ILE A 344 -19.98 -0.29 -14.46
C ILE A 344 -18.89 0.15 -15.43
N LEU A 345 -19.26 0.92 -16.45
CA LEU A 345 -18.31 1.45 -17.41
C LEU A 345 -17.38 2.50 -16.76
N PRO A 346 -16.12 2.61 -17.21
CA PRO A 346 -15.16 3.55 -16.62
C PRO A 346 -15.61 5.02 -16.63
N ASP A 347 -16.43 5.42 -17.60
CA ASP A 347 -16.95 6.78 -17.78
C ASP A 347 -18.30 7.03 -17.08
N ALA A 348 -18.86 6.01 -16.41
CA ALA A 348 -20.08 6.17 -15.64
C ALA A 348 -19.89 7.24 -14.53
N PRO A 349 -20.93 8.05 -14.24
CA PRO A 349 -20.86 9.13 -13.25
C PRO A 349 -20.85 8.61 -11.80
N TYR A 350 -20.88 7.28 -11.61
CA TYR A 350 -20.87 6.64 -10.31
C TYR A 350 -19.98 5.38 -10.29
N ARG A 351 -19.73 4.89 -9.08
CA ARG A 351 -19.17 3.55 -8.80
C ARG A 351 -20.06 2.81 -7.82
N CYS A 352 -19.86 1.51 -7.69
CA CYS A 352 -20.63 0.69 -6.76
C CYS A 352 -19.70 -0.18 -5.92
N THR A 353 -19.93 -0.21 -4.62
CA THR A 353 -19.39 -1.24 -3.72
C THR A 353 -20.56 -1.98 -3.10
N ALA A 354 -20.31 -3.19 -2.59
CA ALA A 354 -21.40 -4.04 -2.09
C ALA A 354 -21.10 -4.65 -0.73
N LYS A 355 -22.15 -4.84 0.06
CA LYS A 355 -22.18 -5.71 1.24
C LYS A 355 -23.43 -6.60 1.17
N PRO A 356 -23.53 -7.66 1.98
CA PRO A 356 -24.75 -8.47 2.03
C PRO A 356 -26.00 -7.58 2.21
N GLY A 357 -26.94 -7.69 1.28
CA GLY A 357 -28.20 -6.92 1.27
C GLY A 357 -28.07 -5.42 0.95
N ARG A 358 -26.89 -4.91 0.60
CA ARG A 358 -26.66 -3.47 0.35
C ARG A 358 -25.77 -3.19 -0.84
N LEU A 359 -26.20 -2.27 -1.70
CA LEU A 359 -25.34 -1.62 -2.69
C LEU A 359 -25.07 -0.18 -2.25
N TYR A 360 -23.83 0.26 -2.39
CA TYR A 360 -23.42 1.65 -2.14
C TYR A 360 -23.02 2.28 -3.46
N LEU A 361 -23.86 3.20 -3.93
CA LEU A 361 -23.65 3.96 -5.15
C LEU A 361 -22.88 5.24 -4.81
N HIS A 362 -21.63 5.29 -5.23
CA HIS A 362 -20.74 6.44 -5.07
C HIS A 362 -20.95 7.39 -6.25
N VAL A 363 -21.70 8.47 -6.05
CA VAL A 363 -22.04 9.44 -7.10
C VAL A 363 -20.90 10.45 -7.22
N LEU A 364 -20.03 10.22 -8.20
CA LEU A 364 -18.80 10.99 -8.42
C LEU A 364 -19.04 12.24 -9.27
N ALA A 365 -20.11 12.23 -10.08
CA ALA A 365 -20.59 13.37 -10.84
C ALA A 365 -22.10 13.49 -10.66
N TRP A 366 -22.53 14.58 -10.03
CA TRP A 366 -23.95 14.80 -9.71
C TRP A 366 -24.76 15.08 -10.98
N PRO A 367 -25.87 14.36 -11.24
CA PRO A 367 -26.69 14.58 -12.42
C PRO A 367 -27.45 15.91 -12.34
N TRP A 368 -27.48 16.65 -13.44
CA TRP A 368 -28.05 18.00 -13.51
C TRP A 368 -29.58 18.01 -13.45
N ASP A 369 -30.22 16.91 -13.84
CA ASP A 369 -31.68 16.69 -13.81
C ASP A 369 -32.13 15.98 -12.52
N GLY A 370 -31.20 15.74 -11.58
CA GLY A 370 -31.49 15.11 -10.30
C GLY A 370 -31.86 13.63 -10.42
N ARG A 371 -31.53 12.96 -11.53
CA ARG A 371 -31.88 11.56 -11.76
C ARG A 371 -30.64 10.70 -11.92
N LEU A 372 -30.54 9.64 -11.12
CA LEU A 372 -29.47 8.64 -11.24
C LEU A 372 -30.06 7.32 -11.70
N GLU A 373 -29.65 6.89 -12.89
CA GLU A 373 -29.99 5.60 -13.47
C GLU A 373 -28.91 4.57 -13.14
N VAL A 374 -29.33 3.40 -12.64
CA VAL A 374 -28.45 2.27 -12.33
C VAL A 374 -29.05 1.00 -12.92
N SER A 375 -28.38 0.45 -13.92
CA SER A 375 -28.75 -0.82 -14.56
C SER A 375 -28.03 -2.01 -13.92
N GLY A 376 -28.65 -3.20 -14.01
CA GLY A 376 -28.08 -4.47 -13.54
C GLY A 376 -28.35 -4.78 -12.06
N VAL A 377 -29.27 -4.05 -11.43
CA VAL A 377 -29.72 -4.30 -10.05
C VAL A 377 -30.73 -5.46 -10.06
N LYS A 378 -30.25 -6.68 -9.81
CA LYS A 378 -31.06 -7.90 -9.95
C LYS A 378 -32.10 -8.10 -8.86
N ASP A 379 -31.76 -7.72 -7.63
CA ASP A 379 -32.63 -7.89 -6.49
C ASP A 379 -33.63 -6.72 -6.39
N GLU A 380 -34.74 -6.93 -5.67
CA GLU A 380 -35.73 -5.88 -5.41
C GLU A 380 -35.13 -4.80 -4.49
N VAL A 381 -35.13 -3.53 -4.90
CA VAL A 381 -34.76 -2.41 -4.03
C VAL A 381 -35.93 -2.12 -3.09
N ARG A 382 -35.70 -2.15 -1.79
CA ARG A 382 -36.70 -1.81 -0.77
C ARG A 382 -36.58 -0.38 -0.28
N ARG A 383 -35.35 0.15 -0.29
CA ARG A 383 -35.06 1.47 0.27
C ARG A 383 -33.87 2.08 -0.46
N ALA A 384 -33.98 3.38 -0.73
CA ALA A 384 -32.86 4.21 -1.16
C ALA A 384 -32.67 5.37 -0.18
N TYR A 385 -31.44 5.68 0.24
CA TYR A 385 -31.16 6.82 1.12
C TYR A 385 -29.72 7.31 1.00
N LEU A 386 -29.43 8.51 1.49
CA LEU A 386 -28.08 9.05 1.56
C LEU A 386 -27.34 8.50 2.78
N LEU A 387 -26.18 7.88 2.60
CA LEU A 387 -25.41 7.31 3.72
C LEU A 387 -25.02 8.36 4.76
N ALA A 388 -24.69 9.57 4.30
CA ALA A 388 -24.29 10.68 5.15
C ALA A 388 -25.43 11.25 6.02
N ASP A 389 -26.68 10.97 5.67
CA ASP A 389 -27.86 11.53 6.34
C ASP A 389 -29.07 10.58 6.22
N PRO A 390 -29.03 9.40 6.87
CA PRO A 390 -30.10 8.40 6.76
C PRO A 390 -31.42 8.86 7.40
N ASP A 391 -31.36 9.87 8.27
CA ASP A 391 -32.52 10.43 8.99
C ASP A 391 -33.28 11.50 8.18
N ARG A 392 -32.69 12.01 7.09
CA ARG A 392 -33.33 12.98 6.18
C ARG A 392 -34.55 12.44 5.45
N GLY A 393 -34.72 11.11 5.44
CA GLY A 393 -35.77 10.41 4.73
C GLY A 393 -35.26 9.63 3.54
N GLU A 394 -36.13 8.79 3.01
CA GLU A 394 -35.84 7.93 1.86
C GLU A 394 -35.87 8.74 0.56
N LEU A 395 -35.02 8.35 -0.38
CA LEU A 395 -35.05 8.84 -1.75
C LEU A 395 -36.16 8.11 -2.50
N GLU A 396 -36.91 8.85 -3.31
CA GLU A 396 -37.85 8.24 -4.25
C GLU A 396 -37.09 7.47 -5.32
N PHE A 397 -37.55 6.27 -5.65
CA PHE A 397 -36.99 5.48 -6.73
C PHE A 397 -38.08 4.67 -7.45
N GLU A 398 -37.83 4.35 -8.70
CA GLU A 398 -38.63 3.44 -9.52
C GLU A 398 -37.71 2.32 -10.02
N GLN A 399 -38.16 1.07 -9.93
CA GLN A 399 -37.43 -0.09 -10.46
C GLN A 399 -38.27 -0.79 -11.53
N GLU A 400 -37.73 -0.89 -12.74
CA GLU A 400 -38.32 -1.62 -13.86
C GLU A 400 -37.35 -2.72 -14.29
N GLY A 401 -37.61 -3.96 -13.88
CA GLY A 401 -36.68 -5.06 -14.13
C GLY A 401 -35.36 -4.87 -13.36
N GLU A 402 -34.23 -4.85 -14.07
CA GLU A 402 -32.90 -4.63 -13.49
C GLU A 402 -32.46 -3.16 -13.49
N ASP A 403 -33.33 -2.25 -13.95
CA ASP A 403 -33.05 -0.82 -14.05
C ASP A 403 -33.72 -0.07 -12.89
N VAL A 404 -32.91 0.72 -12.16
CA VAL A 404 -33.36 1.52 -11.01
C VAL A 404 -33.10 2.99 -11.31
N MET A 405 -34.16 3.80 -11.26
CA MET A 405 -34.11 5.25 -11.40
C MET A 405 -34.30 5.90 -10.02
N ILE A 406 -33.31 6.66 -9.55
CA ILE A 406 -33.33 7.28 -8.22
C ILE A 406 -33.45 8.80 -8.37
N SER A 407 -34.40 9.39 -7.65
CA SER A 407 -34.55 10.85 -7.55
C SER A 407 -33.61 11.39 -6.46
N LEU A 408 -32.67 12.22 -6.88
CA LEU A 408 -31.67 12.85 -6.03
C LEU A 408 -32.06 14.28 -5.64
N PRO A 409 -31.58 14.79 -4.50
CA PRO A 409 -31.74 16.21 -4.15
C PRO A 409 -31.10 17.16 -5.17
N ASP A 410 -31.61 18.40 -5.24
CA ASP A 410 -31.10 19.47 -6.12
C ASP A 410 -29.59 19.74 -5.98
N LYS A 411 -29.01 19.43 -4.81
CA LYS A 411 -27.59 19.63 -4.51
C LYS A 411 -26.99 18.37 -3.93
N ALA A 412 -25.82 17.99 -4.45
CA ALA A 412 -24.97 16.99 -3.86
C ALA A 412 -24.64 17.36 -2.40
N PRO A 413 -24.93 16.48 -1.42
CA PRO A 413 -24.44 16.61 -0.04
C PRO A 413 -22.92 16.76 0.02
N ASP A 414 -22.20 15.97 -0.79
CA ASP A 414 -20.76 16.05 -0.98
C ASP A 414 -20.44 16.07 -2.49
N PRO A 415 -19.81 17.14 -3.01
CA PRO A 415 -19.51 17.26 -4.44
C PRO A 415 -18.33 16.39 -4.92
N VAL A 416 -17.57 15.77 -4.01
CA VAL A 416 -16.48 14.84 -4.35
C VAL A 416 -17.03 13.44 -4.58
N ASP A 417 -17.81 12.95 -3.63
CA ASP A 417 -18.47 11.65 -3.67
C ASP A 417 -19.61 11.62 -2.63
N THR A 418 -20.84 11.58 -3.14
CA THR A 418 -22.03 11.34 -2.32
C THR A 418 -22.42 9.88 -2.44
N VAL A 419 -22.58 9.20 -1.30
CA VAL A 419 -22.97 7.79 -1.27
C VAL A 419 -24.49 7.64 -1.09
N VAL A 420 -25.13 7.00 -2.06
CA VAL A 420 -26.52 6.52 -1.99
C VAL A 420 -26.50 5.04 -1.66
N VAL A 421 -27.27 4.62 -0.65
CA VAL A 421 -27.44 3.22 -0.28
C VAL A 421 -28.71 2.68 -0.90
N LEU A 422 -28.62 1.54 -1.57
CA LEU A 422 -29.78 0.70 -1.92
C LEU A 422 -29.81 -0.50 -0.97
N GLU A 423 -30.89 -0.64 -0.20
CA GLU A 423 -31.15 -1.84 0.59
C GLU A 423 -32.02 -2.81 -0.20
N MET A 424 -31.53 -4.03 -0.35
CA MET A 424 -32.14 -5.05 -1.19
C MET A 424 -33.09 -5.95 -0.41
N GLY A 425 -34.09 -6.48 -1.09
CA GLY A 425 -35.09 -7.38 -0.54
C GLY A 425 -34.66 -8.83 -0.54
N GLY A 426 -33.97 -9.27 0.51
CA GLY A 426 -33.57 -10.68 0.71
C GLY A 426 -32.16 -10.79 1.27
N GLY A 427 -32.04 -11.33 2.48
CA GLY A 427 -30.77 -11.68 3.11
C GLY A 427 -30.61 -13.18 3.18
#